data_AF-A0A672GIV1-F1
#
_entry.id   AF-A0A672GIV1-F1
#
_cell.length_a   1.000
_cell.length_b   1.000
_cell.length_c   1.000
_cell.angle_alpha   90.00
_cell.angle_beta   90.00
_cell.angle_gamma   90.00
#
_symmetry.space_group_name_H-M   'P 1'
#
loop_
_entity.id
_entity.type
_entity.pdbx_description
1 polymer ?
#
loop_
_entity_poly.entity_id
_entity_poly.type
_entity_poly.pdbx_seq_one_letter_code
_entity_poly.pdbx_strand_id
1 'polypeptide(L)'
;MGEEEIAFKMVRTNVSHVVGQLDDIRKNPRKFICLNDNIDHTHKDAATVKAVLRDFYESMFPLPSQFELPREYRNRFLHMEELQEWRVYRDKLKFWTHCVLVTLVVFTVMSFFAEQVNSWSDLRRISPHGSP
;
A
#
# COMPACT_ATOMS: atom_id res chain seq x y z
N MET A 1 -24.86 -23.66 18.92
CA MET A 1 -24.55 -22.22 18.99
C MET A 1 -25.89 -21.52 18.98
N GLY A 2 -26.27 -20.92 20.11
CA GLY A 2 -27.59 -20.29 20.26
C GLY A 2 -27.61 -18.92 19.56
N GLU A 3 -28.78 -18.48 19.09
CA GLU A 3 -28.94 -17.13 18.51
C GLU A 3 -28.55 -16.02 19.50
N GLU A 4 -28.61 -16.30 20.80
CA GLU A 4 -28.15 -15.40 21.86
C GLU A 4 -26.63 -15.17 21.88
N GLU A 5 -25.83 -15.97 21.18
CA GLU A 5 -24.38 -15.80 21.14
C GLU A 5 -23.90 -14.91 20.00
N ILE A 6 -24.80 -14.54 19.08
CA ILE A 6 -24.47 -13.85 17.83
C ILE A 6 -25.25 -12.54 17.71
N ALA A 7 -24.56 -11.45 17.40
CA ALA A 7 -25.17 -10.17 17.02
C ALA A 7 -24.90 -9.88 15.54
N PHE A 8 -25.96 -9.82 14.73
CA PHE A 8 -25.88 -9.33 13.35
C PHE A 8 -26.40 -7.90 13.29
N LYS A 9 -25.59 -6.95 12.81
CA LYS A 9 -26.00 -5.56 12.59
C LYS A 9 -25.62 -5.11 11.18
N MET A 10 -26.61 -4.57 10.47
CA MET A 10 -26.43 -3.92 9.18
C MET A 10 -26.10 -2.45 9.42
N VAL A 11 -24.90 -2.00 9.05
CA VAL A 11 -24.44 -0.63 9.28
C VAL A 11 -24.84 0.24 8.11
N ARG A 12 -25.69 1.25 8.35
CA ARG A 12 -26.18 2.18 7.33
C ARG A 12 -25.46 3.53 7.42
N THR A 13 -25.72 4.44 6.47
CA THR A 13 -25.05 5.76 6.43
C THR A 13 -25.55 6.78 7.47
N ASN A 14 -26.54 6.44 8.30
CA ASN A 14 -27.06 7.34 9.33
C ASN A 14 -26.21 7.23 10.59
N VAL A 15 -25.39 8.25 10.86
CA VAL A 15 -24.45 8.28 12.00
C VAL A 15 -25.15 8.02 13.33
N SER A 16 -26.27 8.68 13.61
CA SER A 16 -27.00 8.53 14.88
C SER A 16 -27.48 7.10 15.10
N HIS A 17 -27.97 6.45 14.04
CA HIS A 17 -28.39 5.05 14.10
C HIS A 17 -27.20 4.12 14.35
N VAL A 18 -26.07 4.35 13.68
CA VAL A 18 -24.86 3.54 13.85
C VAL A 18 -24.31 3.66 15.26
N VAL A 19 -24.20 4.87 15.81
CA VAL A 19 -23.75 5.07 17.20
C VAL A 19 -24.63 4.28 18.17
N GLY A 20 -25.96 4.36 18.02
CA GLY A 20 -26.88 3.58 18.85
C GLY A 20 -26.70 2.06 18.72
N GLN A 21 -26.45 1.56 17.50
CA GLN A 21 -26.17 0.13 17.28
C GLN A 21 -24.85 -0.32 17.92
N LEU A 22 -23.80 0.51 17.86
CA LEU A 22 -22.50 0.20 18.45
C LEU A 22 -22.53 0.28 19.98
N ASP A 23 -23.27 1.23 20.53
CA ASP A 23 -23.48 1.32 21.98
C ASP A 23 -24.28 0.13 22.52
N ASP A 24 -25.26 -0.38 21.78
CA ASP A 24 -25.97 -1.61 22.14
C ASP A 24 -25.02 -2.82 22.19
N ILE A 25 -24.09 -2.94 21.23
CA ILE A 25 -23.07 -4.00 21.24
C ILE A 25 -22.16 -3.88 22.48
N ARG A 26 -21.76 -2.65 22.85
CA ARG A 26 -20.94 -2.43 24.06
C ARG A 26 -21.68 -2.79 25.34
N LYS A 27 -22.98 -2.48 25.43
CA LYS A 27 -23.82 -2.80 26.59
C LYS A 27 -24.09 -4.29 26.72
N ASN A 28 -24.27 -4.98 25.58
CA ASN A 28 -24.66 -6.38 25.51
C ASN A 28 -23.63 -7.19 24.70
N PRO A 29 -22.42 -7.44 25.23
CA PRO A 29 -21.37 -8.13 24.51
C PRO A 29 -21.80 -9.56 24.17
N ARG A 30 -21.77 -9.90 22.88
CA ARG A 30 -22.03 -11.25 22.37
C ARG A 30 -20.71 -11.90 21.96
N LYS A 31 -20.67 -13.25 21.91
CA LYS A 31 -19.46 -13.99 21.50
C LYS A 31 -19.07 -13.69 20.06
N PHE A 32 -20.06 -13.54 19.18
CA PHE A 32 -19.85 -13.25 17.76
C PHE A 32 -20.60 -11.99 17.38
N ILE A 33 -19.90 -11.02 16.77
CA ILE A 33 -20.49 -9.79 16.27
C ILE A 33 -20.19 -9.72 14.76
N CYS A 34 -21.23 -9.69 13.95
CA CYS A 34 -21.16 -9.52 12.51
C CYS A 34 -21.69 -8.14 12.15
N LEU A 35 -20.81 -7.27 11.67
CA LEU A 35 -21.16 -5.97 11.13
C LEU A 35 -21.10 -6.04 9.61
N ASN A 36 -22.22 -5.83 8.94
CA ASN A 36 -22.26 -5.75 7.47
C ASN A 36 -22.19 -4.28 7.01
N ASP A 37 -21.36 -4.00 6.01
CA ASP A 37 -21.22 -2.66 5.45
C ASP A 37 -22.34 -2.40 4.43
N ASN A 38 -23.42 -1.74 4.88
CA ASN A 38 -24.51 -1.23 4.04
C ASN A 38 -24.45 0.30 3.93
N ILE A 39 -23.26 0.88 4.05
CA ILE A 39 -23.07 2.33 3.95
C ILE A 39 -23.14 2.71 2.49
N ASP A 40 -24.00 3.68 2.15
CA ASP A 40 -23.88 4.42 0.90
C ASP A 40 -22.61 5.27 0.95
N HIS A 41 -21.54 4.76 0.34
CA HIS A 41 -20.23 5.41 0.30
C HIS A 41 -20.18 6.72 -0.49
N THR A 42 -21.24 7.06 -1.24
CA THR A 42 -21.34 8.33 -1.96
C THR A 42 -21.90 9.46 -1.11
N HIS A 43 -22.57 9.11 0.00
CA HIS A 43 -23.18 10.08 0.90
C HIS A 43 -22.14 10.81 1.74
N LYS A 44 -22.36 12.10 2.01
CA LYS A 44 -21.47 12.99 2.79
C LYS A 44 -21.10 12.43 4.17
N ASP A 45 -22.03 11.73 4.82
CA ASP A 45 -21.87 11.20 6.17
C ASP A 45 -21.09 9.86 6.21
N ALA A 46 -20.83 9.25 5.05
CA ALA A 46 -20.13 7.95 4.99
C ALA A 46 -18.73 8.01 5.61
N ALA A 47 -18.04 9.14 5.47
CA ALA A 47 -16.73 9.34 6.10
C ALA A 47 -16.83 9.34 7.63
N THR A 48 -17.85 9.99 8.18
CA THR A 48 -18.13 10.02 9.62
C THR A 48 -18.48 8.64 10.14
N VAL A 49 -19.34 7.89 9.43
CA VAL A 49 -19.68 6.51 9.82
C VAL A 49 -18.44 5.61 9.82
N LYS A 50 -17.55 5.73 8.83
CA LYS A 50 -16.29 4.98 8.79
C LYS A 50 -15.36 5.32 9.96
N ALA A 51 -15.27 6.59 10.34
CA ALA A 51 -14.49 7.01 11.51
C ALA A 51 -15.04 6.41 12.80
N VAL A 52 -16.36 6.51 13.01
CA VAL A 52 -17.03 5.93 14.19
C VAL A 52 -16.84 4.42 14.28
N LEU A 53 -16.94 3.69 13.17
CA LEU A 53 -16.68 2.26 13.12
C LEU A 53 -15.24 1.92 13.49
N ARG A 54 -14.27 2.67 12.96
CA ARG A 54 -12.85 2.48 13.28
C ARG A 54 -12.60 2.69 14.77
N ASP A 55 -13.10 3.79 15.32
CA ASP A 55 -12.95 4.10 16.75
C ASP A 55 -13.60 3.01 17.63
N PHE A 56 -14.72 2.44 17.21
CA PHE A 56 -15.33 1.30 17.88
C PHE A 56 -14.41 0.06 17.88
N TYR A 57 -13.88 -0.34 16.72
CA TYR A 57 -12.98 -1.50 16.64
C TYR A 57 -11.69 -1.28 17.42
N GLU A 58 -11.05 -0.11 17.30
CA GLU A 58 -9.83 0.21 18.04
C GLU A 58 -10.07 0.24 19.56
N SER A 59 -11.27 0.63 20.01
CA SER A 59 -11.64 0.60 21.43
C SER A 59 -11.88 -0.82 21.98
N MET A 60 -12.43 -1.72 21.17
CA MET A 60 -12.77 -3.09 21.57
C MET A 60 -11.60 -4.06 21.36
N PHE A 61 -10.76 -3.79 20.35
CA PHE A 61 -9.67 -4.63 19.88
C PHE A 61 -8.42 -3.76 19.65
N PRO A 62 -7.70 -3.38 20.72
CA PRO A 62 -6.54 -2.50 20.61
C PRO A 62 -5.35 -3.14 19.90
N LEU A 63 -5.30 -4.47 19.84
CA LEU A 63 -4.30 -5.23 19.11
C LEU A 63 -4.85 -5.62 17.73
N PRO A 64 -4.18 -5.23 16.63
CA PRO A 64 -4.63 -5.60 15.29
C PRO A 64 -4.49 -7.10 15.06
N SER A 65 -5.43 -7.67 14.31
CA SER A 65 -5.35 -9.06 13.88
C SER A 65 -4.17 -9.31 12.95
N GLN A 66 -3.61 -10.52 12.98
CA GLN A 66 -2.58 -10.95 12.02
C GLN A 66 -3.06 -10.95 10.56
N PHE A 67 -4.38 -10.94 10.35
CA PHE A 67 -5.01 -10.89 9.04
C PHE A 67 -5.34 -9.46 8.59
N GLU A 68 -5.13 -8.45 9.45
CA GLU A 68 -5.30 -7.06 9.08
C GLU A 68 -4.12 -6.56 8.25
N LEU A 69 -4.41 -5.66 7.31
CA LEU A 69 -3.38 -4.94 6.59
C LEU A 69 -2.69 -3.92 7.52
N PRO A 70 -1.39 -3.63 7.33
CA PRO A 70 -0.76 -2.53 8.03
C PRO A 70 -1.46 -1.20 7.71
N ARG A 71 -1.37 -0.22 8.61
CA ARG A 71 -2.17 1.03 8.55
C ARG A 71 -1.96 1.85 7.28
N GLU A 72 -0.80 1.71 6.65
CA GLU A 72 -0.42 2.40 5.41
C GLU A 72 -1.04 1.76 4.17
N TYR A 73 -1.52 0.52 4.30
CA TYR A 73 -2.10 -0.24 3.21
C TYR A 73 -3.62 -0.28 3.31
N ARG A 74 -4.26 -0.23 2.14
CA ARG A 74 -5.69 -0.47 2.00
C ARG A 74 -5.88 -1.54 0.95
N ASN A 75 -6.86 -2.40 1.16
CA ASN A 75 -7.18 -3.38 0.14
C ASN A 75 -7.77 -2.65 -1.08
N ARG A 76 -7.05 -2.69 -2.20
CA ARG A 76 -7.48 -2.08 -3.46
C ARG A 76 -8.29 -3.03 -4.34
N PHE A 77 -8.11 -4.33 -4.14
CA PHE A 77 -8.64 -5.36 -5.04
C PHE A 77 -9.73 -6.14 -4.32
N LEU A 78 -10.88 -6.27 -4.96
CA LEU A 78 -11.94 -7.12 -4.44
C LEU A 78 -11.66 -8.60 -4.73
N HIS A 79 -11.07 -8.87 -5.89
CA HIS A 79 -10.81 -10.21 -6.39
C HIS A 79 -9.31 -10.54 -6.45
N MET A 80 -8.99 -11.81 -6.23
CA MET A 80 -7.60 -12.30 -6.23
C MET A 80 -6.93 -12.20 -7.61
N GLU A 81 -7.71 -12.35 -8.68
CA GLU A 81 -7.23 -12.25 -10.06
C GLU A 81 -6.68 -10.85 -10.36
N GLU A 82 -7.44 -9.80 -10.05
CA GLU A 82 -7.00 -8.41 -10.22
C GLU A 82 -5.69 -8.12 -9.47
N LEU A 83 -5.56 -8.66 -8.25
CA LEU A 83 -4.33 -8.53 -7.46
C LEU A 83 -3.15 -9.25 -8.13
N GLN A 84 -3.36 -10.43 -8.70
CA GLN A 84 -2.32 -11.18 -9.39
C GLN A 84 -1.88 -10.48 -10.67
N GLU A 85 -2.82 -10.01 -11.48
CA GLU A 85 -2.53 -9.23 -12.68
C GLU A 85 -1.72 -7.97 -12.36
N TRP A 86 -2.13 -7.24 -11.31
CA TRP A 86 -1.41 -6.06 -10.86
C TRP A 86 0.01 -6.39 -10.39
N ARG A 87 0.21 -7.49 -9.66
CA ARG A 87 1.55 -7.92 -9.23
C ARG A 87 2.43 -8.22 -10.45
N VAL A 88 1.94 -9.00 -11.41
CA VAL A 88 2.68 -9.33 -12.63
C VAL A 88 3.05 -8.08 -13.42
N TYR A 89 2.11 -7.15 -13.59
CA TYR A 89 2.37 -5.87 -14.26
C TYR A 89 3.46 -5.07 -13.55
N ARG A 90 3.34 -4.90 -12.23
CA ARG A 90 4.31 -4.17 -11.41
C ARG A 90 5.69 -4.81 -11.46
N ASP A 91 5.77 -6.13 -11.42
CA ASP A 91 7.04 -6.85 -11.43
C ASP A 91 7.73 -6.76 -12.79
N LYS A 92 6.97 -6.81 -13.90
CA LYS A 92 7.49 -6.48 -15.24
C LYS A 92 8.02 -5.05 -15.33
N LEU A 93 7.27 -4.08 -14.82
CA LEU A 93 7.68 -2.67 -14.83
C LEU A 93 8.98 -2.49 -14.04
N LYS A 94 9.05 -3.04 -12.82
CA LYS A 94 10.28 -3.02 -12.02
C LYS A 94 11.46 -3.62 -12.75
N PHE A 95 11.28 -4.78 -13.39
CA PHE A 95 12.33 -5.43 -14.17
C PHE A 95 12.86 -4.49 -15.27
N TRP A 96 11.97 -3.93 -16.09
CA TRP A 96 12.36 -2.99 -17.16
C TRP A 96 13.06 -1.73 -16.60
N THR A 97 12.56 -1.15 -15.51
CA THR A 97 13.21 -0.01 -14.85
C THR A 97 14.63 -0.34 -14.40
N HIS A 98 14.86 -1.51 -13.81
CA HIS A 98 16.20 -1.93 -13.40
C HIS A 98 17.12 -2.18 -14.60
N CYS A 99 16.62 -2.81 -15.67
CA CYS A 99 17.39 -3.00 -16.91
C CYS A 99 17.84 -1.66 -17.52
N VAL A 100 16.94 -0.68 -17.60
CA VAL A 100 17.26 0.67 -18.10
C VAL A 100 18.28 1.35 -17.20
N LEU A 101 18.10 1.30 -15.88
CA LEU A 101 19.00 1.93 -14.92
C LEU A 101 20.40 1.34 -14.98
N VAL A 102 20.54 0.02 -15.05
CA VAL A 102 21.83 -0.66 -15.21
C VAL A 102 22.49 -0.27 -16.52
N THR A 103 21.73 -0.20 -17.62
CA THR A 103 22.26 0.21 -18.93
C THR A 103 22.79 1.64 -18.89
N LEU A 104 22.06 2.56 -18.26
CA LEU A 104 22.50 3.95 -18.09
C LEU A 104 23.78 4.04 -17.23
N VAL A 105 23.86 3.32 -16.13
CA VAL A 105 25.06 3.28 -15.28
C VAL A 105 26.26 2.78 -16.07
N VAL A 106 26.14 1.65 -16.77
CA VAL A 106 27.22 1.12 -17.61
C VAL A 106 27.64 2.11 -18.69
N PHE A 107 26.67 2.73 -19.36
CA PHE A 107 26.95 3.72 -20.40
C PHE A 107 27.71 4.95 -19.87
N THR A 108 27.32 5.47 -18.70
CA THR A 108 28.03 6.60 -18.06
C THR A 108 29.46 6.24 -17.67
N VAL A 109 29.66 5.05 -17.10
CA VAL A 109 30.98 4.55 -16.71
C VAL A 109 31.87 4.35 -17.95
N MET A 110 31.35 3.72 -19.00
CA MET A 110 32.09 3.53 -20.26
C MET A 110 32.47 4.85 -20.91
N SER A 111 31.54 5.82 -20.94
CA SER A 111 31.80 7.15 -21.50
C SER A 111 32.91 7.86 -20.72
N PHE A 112 32.88 7.82 -19.38
CA PHE A 112 33.93 8.39 -18.54
C PHE A 112 35.30 7.77 -18.80
N PHE A 113 35.39 6.44 -18.89
CA PHE A 113 36.65 5.78 -19.20
C PHE A 113 37.15 6.07 -20.62
N ALA A 114 36.25 6.17 -21.60
CA ALA A 114 36.61 6.54 -22.97
C ALA A 114 37.21 7.95 -23.04
N GLU A 115 36.63 8.92 -22.33
CA GLU A 115 37.17 10.28 -22.22
C GLU A 115 38.57 10.29 -21.58
N GLN A 116 38.76 9.51 -20.51
CA GLN A 116 40.07 9.42 -19.86
C GLN A 116 41.12 8.80 -20.80
N VAL A 117 40.80 7.70 -21.49
CA VAL A 117 41.73 7.09 -22.46
C VAL A 117 42.10 8.06 -23.57
N ASN A 118 41.13 8.80 -24.11
CA ASN A 118 41.36 9.81 -25.13
C ASN A 118 42.30 10.92 -24.61
N SER A 119 42.03 11.47 -23.42
CA SER A 119 42.87 12.49 -22.80
C SER A 119 44.32 12.01 -22.56
N TRP A 120 44.50 10.78 -22.06
CA TRP A 120 45.82 10.17 -21.85
C TRP A 120 46.55 9.86 -23.16
N SER A 121 45.81 9.59 -24.24
CA SER A 121 46.38 9.35 -25.56
C SER A 121 46.87 10.65 -26.22
N ASP A 122 46.12 11.75 -26.03
CA ASP A 122 46.49 13.07 -26.53
C ASP A 122 47.71 13.65 -25.78
N LEU A 123 47.79 13.48 -24.45
CA LEU A 123 48.95 13.92 -23.66
C LEU A 123 50.25 13.22 -24.09
N ARG A 124 50.17 11.92 -24.41
CA ARG A 124 51.32 11.16 -24.95
C ARG A 124 51.71 11.59 -26.36
N ARG A 125 50.76 12.10 -27.15
CA ARG A 125 51.01 12.58 -28.51
C ARG A 125 51.67 13.97 -28.53
N ILE A 126 51.44 14.79 -27.51
CA ILE A 126 52.02 16.13 -27.36
C ILE A 126 53.43 16.11 -26.73
N SER A 127 53.86 14.97 -26.17
CA SER A 127 55.23 14.78 -25.64
C SER A 127 56.19 13.98 -26.57
N PRO A 128 56.50 14.43 -27.80
CA PRO A 128 57.70 14.03 -28.51
C PRO A 128 58.61 15.24 -28.63
N HIS A 129 59.34 15.59 -27.56
CA HIS A 129 60.65 16.27 -27.57
C HIS A 129 60.90 16.88 -26.18
N GLY A 130 61.54 16.08 -25.32
CA GLY A 130 62.06 16.51 -24.03
C GLY A 130 63.41 15.85 -23.75
N SER A 131 64.42 16.26 -24.52
CA SER A 131 65.87 16.25 -24.23
C SER A 131 66.57 14.88 -24.04
N PRO A 132 67.91 14.78 -24.15
CA PRO A 132 68.90 15.57 -23.41
C PRO A 132 69.39 16.83 -24.13
#